data_AF-A0A6G0VJ26-F1
#
_entry.id   AF-A0A6G0VJ26-F1
#
_cell.length_a   1.000
_cell.length_b   1.000
_cell.length_c   1.000
_cell.angle_alpha   90.00
_cell.angle_beta   90.00
_cell.angle_gamma   90.00
#
_symmetry.space_group_name_H-M   'P 1'
#
loop_
_entity.id
_entity.type
_entity.pdbx_description
1 polymer ?
#
loop_
_entity_poly.entity_id
_entity_poly.type
_entity_poly.pdbx_seq_one_letter_code
_entity_poly.pdbx_strand_id
1 'polypeptide(L)'
;MGCTKFPRIRMYWNLVLKMNVFVENMNRNRFFTLRTNFHVIDNLKISKNNTDKFVKVRPMFDCLKRRCGQLNVERNVSIDEQMIPFKGQLNIKQYMKGKPYPWGIKNFVMCGASGLMYNFILYQGKATEFDQHFLKQFGLGGTVVLTLAQTLEINKHFLFFDNYFSGYNLLEALTQKQIYAIGTIRENRFAKPPLLSDKIMASKGQGTTDEITNIENTITLVKWYDNKSVNMCSNFIASGIPDIVQRWNKKEKKYVPVERPEVIKLYNQSMGGVDKYDQLISYYRIFLKSKKWTLRMVFHAVDMAITNSWLEYNLDCKKLNIPNKDRMDLLEFRLRLADNLINVGNVNTPKRQRGRPREDSLLENSPSPSPTRARYNSREVRPFNETKTDHIGHYPASDDNNEATRCKNTNCKGKTHVYCLKCKVHLCFVVKKKNCFTEFHNK
;
A
#
# COMPACT_ATOMS: atom_id res chain seq x y z
N MET A 1 -4.30 2.96 -13.88
CA MET A 1 -5.23 1.80 -13.91
C MET A 1 -5.76 1.43 -12.52
N GLY A 2 -5.03 1.62 -11.41
CA GLY A 2 -5.59 1.39 -10.07
C GLY A 2 -6.69 2.39 -9.67
N CYS A 3 -6.51 3.66 -10.05
CA CYS A 3 -7.39 4.78 -9.71
C CYS A 3 -8.71 4.84 -10.52
N THR A 4 -8.75 4.21 -11.69
CA THR A 4 -9.94 4.20 -12.57
C THR A 4 -10.13 2.78 -13.05
N LYS A 5 -11.21 2.09 -12.64
CA LYS A 5 -11.42 0.67 -12.92
C LYS A 5 -12.40 0.49 -14.08
N PHE A 6 -11.96 -0.17 -15.16
CA PHE A 6 -12.87 -0.65 -16.20
C PHE A 6 -13.13 -2.15 -16.10
N PRO A 7 -14.32 -2.63 -16.52
CA PRO A 7 -14.64 -4.06 -16.57
C PRO A 7 -13.66 -4.87 -17.41
N ARG A 8 -13.08 -4.27 -18.46
CA ARG A 8 -12.11 -4.93 -19.36
C ARG A 8 -10.89 -4.04 -19.54
N ILE A 9 -9.69 -4.62 -19.43
CA ILE A 9 -8.41 -3.89 -19.58
C ILE A 9 -8.30 -3.18 -20.95
N ARG A 10 -8.88 -3.75 -22.02
CA ARG A 10 -8.85 -3.11 -23.35
C ARG A 10 -9.58 -1.76 -23.40
N MET A 11 -10.47 -1.47 -22.45
CA MET A 11 -11.27 -0.24 -22.43
C MET A 11 -10.44 1.01 -22.11
N TYR A 12 -9.27 0.88 -21.47
CA TYR A 12 -8.38 2.04 -21.28
C TYR A 12 -7.93 2.67 -22.61
N TRP A 13 -7.99 1.92 -23.72
CA TRP A 13 -7.68 2.39 -25.08
C TRP A 13 -8.94 2.58 -25.94
N ASN A 14 -10.11 2.65 -25.34
CA ASN A 14 -11.34 2.88 -26.08
C ASN A 14 -11.39 4.35 -26.56
N LEU A 15 -11.56 4.54 -27.87
CA LEU A 15 -11.57 5.85 -28.52
C LEU A 15 -12.82 6.69 -28.20
N VAL A 16 -13.90 6.08 -27.71
CA VAL A 16 -15.11 6.78 -27.24
C VAL A 16 -14.87 7.32 -25.83
N LEU A 17 -14.26 6.52 -24.94
CA LEU A 17 -13.94 6.93 -23.57
C LEU A 17 -12.80 7.96 -23.48
N LYS A 18 -11.97 8.06 -24.53
CA LYS A 18 -10.89 9.06 -24.70
C LYS A 18 -10.05 9.30 -23.45
N MET A 19 -9.45 8.23 -22.91
CA MET A 19 -8.47 8.40 -21.85
C MET A 19 -7.08 8.66 -22.43
N ASN A 20 -6.79 9.94 -22.68
CA ASN A 20 -5.55 10.39 -23.33
C ASN A 20 -4.29 9.85 -22.64
N VAL A 21 -4.28 9.79 -21.31
CA VAL A 21 -3.16 9.24 -20.53
C VAL A 21 -2.76 7.81 -20.94
N PHE A 22 -3.70 7.00 -21.46
CA PHE A 22 -3.38 5.66 -21.98
C PHE A 22 -3.13 5.67 -23.48
N VAL A 23 -3.98 6.37 -24.24
CA VAL A 23 -3.96 6.36 -25.70
C VAL A 23 -2.70 7.02 -26.27
N GLU A 24 -2.23 8.09 -25.64
CA GLU A 24 -1.10 8.89 -26.11
C GLU A 24 0.26 8.32 -25.66
N ASN A 25 0.31 7.58 -24.55
CA ASN A 25 1.58 7.14 -23.94
C ASN A 25 2.01 5.73 -24.32
N MET A 26 1.08 4.80 -24.54
CA MET A 26 1.43 3.43 -24.92
C MET A 26 0.33 2.80 -25.75
N ASN A 27 0.64 2.22 -26.91
CA ASN A 27 -0.40 1.54 -27.68
C ASN A 27 -0.91 0.28 -26.94
N ARG A 28 -2.17 -0.08 -27.19
CA ARG A 28 -2.82 -1.24 -26.55
C ARG A 28 -2.03 -2.53 -26.74
N ASN A 29 -1.61 -2.83 -27.97
CA ASN A 29 -0.99 -4.12 -28.30
C ASN A 29 0.38 -4.26 -27.62
N ARG A 30 1.20 -3.19 -27.61
CA ARG A 30 2.47 -3.09 -26.88
C ARG A 30 2.26 -3.30 -25.39
N PHE A 31 1.23 -2.70 -24.79
CA PHE A 31 0.93 -2.97 -23.39
C PHE A 31 0.70 -4.46 -23.14
N PHE A 32 -0.11 -5.13 -23.97
CA PHE A 32 -0.34 -6.57 -23.82
C PHE A 32 0.92 -7.41 -24.09
N THR A 33 1.74 -7.05 -25.08
CA THR A 33 3.04 -7.70 -25.35
C THR A 33 3.99 -7.57 -24.16
N LEU A 34 4.21 -6.36 -23.65
CA LEU A 34 5.06 -6.10 -22.49
C LEU A 34 4.53 -6.81 -21.25
N ARG A 35 3.23 -6.68 -20.96
CA ARG A 35 2.57 -7.34 -19.83
C ARG A 35 2.73 -8.86 -19.85
N THR A 36 2.67 -9.48 -21.04
CA THR A 36 2.77 -10.94 -21.20
C THR A 36 4.21 -11.40 -20.97
N ASN A 37 5.16 -10.67 -21.54
CA ASN A 37 6.60 -10.96 -21.52
C ASN A 37 7.35 -10.31 -20.35
N PHE A 38 6.64 -9.74 -19.37
CA PHE A 38 7.29 -9.11 -18.22
C PHE A 38 7.88 -10.18 -17.27
N HIS A 39 9.18 -10.05 -17.01
CA HIS A 39 9.97 -10.87 -16.10
C HIS A 39 10.89 -9.96 -15.27
N VAL A 40 11.02 -10.26 -13.97
CA VAL A 40 11.91 -9.50 -13.06
C VAL A 40 13.33 -10.06 -13.09
N ILE A 41 13.46 -11.36 -13.38
CA ILE A 41 14.73 -12.07 -13.50
C ILE A 41 14.78 -12.90 -14.77
N ASP A 42 15.99 -13.25 -15.18
CA ASP A 42 16.23 -14.26 -16.20
C ASP A 42 15.88 -15.65 -15.64
N ASN A 43 14.81 -16.26 -16.16
CA ASN A 43 14.37 -17.58 -15.69
C ASN A 43 15.37 -18.68 -16.02
N LEU A 44 16.23 -18.51 -17.03
CA LEU A 44 17.22 -19.51 -17.44
C LEU A 44 18.36 -19.63 -16.43
N LYS A 45 18.55 -18.60 -15.60
CA LYS A 45 19.57 -18.56 -14.54
C LYS A 45 19.06 -19.10 -13.20
N ILE A 46 17.79 -19.50 -13.10
CA ILE A 46 17.24 -20.07 -11.85
C ILE A 46 17.83 -21.47 -11.65
N SER A 47 18.52 -21.67 -10.53
CA SER A 47 19.08 -22.97 -10.15
C SER A 47 17.99 -24.05 -10.09
N LYS A 48 18.32 -25.27 -10.55
CA LYS A 48 17.44 -26.44 -10.44
C LYS A 48 17.13 -26.81 -8.99
N ASN A 49 18.03 -26.48 -8.06
CA ASN A 49 17.88 -26.74 -6.62
C ASN A 49 17.19 -25.59 -5.88
N ASN A 50 16.64 -24.59 -6.58
CA ASN A 50 15.99 -23.44 -5.96
C ASN A 50 14.73 -23.87 -5.17
N THR A 51 14.74 -23.55 -3.88
CA THR A 51 13.62 -23.80 -2.96
C THR A 51 12.65 -22.62 -2.89
N ASP A 52 13.12 -21.40 -3.20
CA ASP A 52 12.32 -20.17 -3.15
C ASP A 52 11.18 -20.18 -4.18
N LYS A 53 9.95 -20.29 -3.69
CA LYS A 53 8.74 -20.31 -4.53
C LYS A 53 8.43 -18.96 -5.18
N PHE A 54 9.00 -17.87 -4.64
CA PHE A 54 8.83 -16.51 -5.16
C PHE A 54 10.05 -15.99 -5.94
N VAL A 55 11.04 -16.84 -6.25
CA VAL A 55 12.30 -16.45 -6.91
C VAL A 55 12.10 -15.52 -8.12
N LYS A 56 11.05 -15.76 -8.92
CA LYS A 56 10.71 -14.99 -10.13
C LYS A 56 10.34 -13.53 -9.90
N VAL A 57 10.03 -13.14 -8.66
CA VAL A 57 9.70 -11.76 -8.26
C VAL A 57 10.52 -11.30 -7.05
N ARG A 58 11.38 -12.17 -6.50
CA ARG A 58 12.14 -11.96 -5.28
C ARG A 58 12.91 -10.63 -5.27
N PRO A 59 13.62 -10.22 -6.34
CA PRO A 59 14.37 -8.96 -6.30
C PRO A 59 13.50 -7.71 -6.05
N MET A 60 12.25 -7.71 -6.53
CA MET A 60 11.34 -6.59 -6.25
C MET A 60 10.96 -6.54 -4.76
N PHE A 61 10.66 -7.70 -4.15
CA PHE A 61 10.31 -7.76 -2.74
C PHE A 61 11.52 -7.52 -1.84
N ASP A 62 12.71 -7.94 -2.25
CA ASP A 62 13.95 -7.63 -1.51
C ASP A 62 14.25 -6.14 -1.53
N CYS A 63 14.00 -5.46 -2.66
CA CYS A 63 14.10 -4.01 -2.76
C CYS A 63 13.11 -3.31 -1.81
N LEU A 64 11.85 -3.76 -1.77
CA LEU A 64 10.86 -3.25 -0.82
C LEU A 64 11.28 -3.50 0.62
N LYS A 65 11.70 -4.72 0.94
CA LYS A 65 12.11 -5.11 2.30
C LYS A 65 13.30 -4.29 2.77
N ARG A 66 14.30 -4.07 1.91
CA ARG A 66 15.44 -3.18 2.18
C ARG A 66 14.99 -1.75 2.46
N ARG A 67 14.09 -1.20 1.63
CA ARG A 67 13.57 0.15 1.84
C ARG A 67 12.80 0.28 3.15
N CYS A 68 12.02 -0.72 3.53
CA CYS A 68 11.28 -0.74 4.78
C CYS A 68 12.22 -0.80 5.99
N GLY A 69 13.32 -1.56 5.90
CA GLY A 69 14.34 -1.63 6.94
C GLY A 69 15.16 -0.34 7.15
N GLN A 70 15.01 0.65 6.28
CA GLN A 70 15.62 1.98 6.42
C GLN A 70 14.69 2.98 7.12
N LEU A 71 13.46 2.59 7.44
CA LEU A 71 12.47 3.46 8.09
C LEU A 71 12.69 3.46 9.60
N ASN A 72 12.50 4.63 10.22
CA ASN A 72 12.42 4.73 11.68
C ASN A 72 11.12 4.09 12.16
N VAL A 73 11.24 3.02 12.94
CA VAL A 73 10.09 2.23 13.39
C VAL A 73 9.30 3.01 14.44
N GLU A 74 7.97 3.04 14.29
CA GLU A 74 7.06 3.63 15.27
C GLU A 74 7.15 2.95 16.64
N ARG A 75 6.78 3.70 17.69
CA ARG A 75 6.73 3.17 19.06
C ARG A 75 5.74 2.00 19.18
N ASN A 76 4.59 2.08 18.53
CA ASN A 76 3.57 1.03 18.55
C ASN A 76 3.54 0.33 17.19
N VAL A 77 3.76 -0.97 17.18
CA VAL A 77 3.78 -1.80 15.96
C VAL A 77 2.91 -3.04 16.13
N SER A 78 2.19 -3.42 15.09
CA SER A 78 1.40 -4.66 15.06
C SER A 78 1.88 -5.62 13.99
N ILE A 79 1.77 -6.91 14.29
CA ILE A 79 2.02 -8.01 13.36
C ILE A 79 0.71 -8.72 13.08
N ASP A 80 0.41 -8.87 11.79
CA ASP A 80 -0.76 -9.59 11.32
C ASP A 80 -0.56 -10.09 9.88
N GLU A 81 -1.62 -10.67 9.31
CA GLU A 81 -1.64 -11.39 8.05
C GLU A 81 -2.35 -10.57 6.98
N GLN A 82 -1.60 -10.25 5.93
CA GLN A 82 -2.13 -9.68 4.71
C GLN A 82 -2.40 -10.79 3.68
N MET A 83 -3.51 -10.63 2.96
CA MET A 83 -3.82 -11.48 1.80
C MET A 83 -3.50 -10.76 0.50
N ILE A 84 -2.73 -11.40 -0.38
CA ILE A 84 -2.51 -10.96 -1.76
C ILE A 84 -3.47 -11.74 -2.67
N PRO A 85 -4.59 -11.15 -3.14
CA PRO A 85 -5.64 -11.90 -3.83
C PRO A 85 -5.13 -12.55 -5.10
N PHE A 86 -5.32 -13.86 -5.24
CA PHE A 86 -5.00 -14.58 -6.47
C PHE A 86 -5.79 -15.89 -6.54
N LYS A 87 -6.48 -16.15 -7.64
CA LYS A 87 -7.27 -17.39 -7.83
C LYS A 87 -6.66 -18.38 -8.83
N GLY A 88 -5.63 -17.99 -9.57
CA GLY A 88 -4.97 -18.87 -10.55
C GLY A 88 -4.18 -20.02 -9.91
N GLN A 89 -3.45 -20.76 -10.74
CA GLN A 89 -2.61 -21.88 -10.31
C GLN A 89 -1.34 -21.36 -9.64
N LEU A 90 -1.18 -21.73 -8.37
CA LEU A 90 0.03 -21.55 -7.56
C LEU A 90 -0.09 -22.46 -6.34
N ASN A 91 0.86 -23.38 -6.15
CA ASN A 91 0.74 -24.44 -5.14
C ASN A 91 0.75 -23.92 -3.69
N ILE A 92 1.34 -22.75 -3.45
CA ILE A 92 1.45 -22.13 -2.12
C ILE A 92 0.32 -21.15 -1.78
N LYS A 93 -0.67 -21.02 -2.68
CA LYS A 93 -1.86 -20.20 -2.43
C LYS A 93 -2.63 -20.78 -1.23
N GLN A 94 -3.10 -19.92 -0.35
CA GLN A 94 -3.86 -20.29 0.84
C GLN A 94 -5.30 -19.79 0.79
N TYR A 95 -6.15 -20.48 1.53
CA TYR A 95 -7.49 -20.03 1.86
C TYR A 95 -7.50 -19.44 3.27
N MET A 96 -7.90 -18.18 3.43
CA MET A 96 -8.07 -17.51 4.73
C MET A 96 -9.52 -17.09 4.89
N LYS A 97 -10.24 -17.82 5.75
CA LYS A 97 -11.65 -17.53 6.08
C LYS A 97 -11.76 -16.13 6.71
N GLY A 98 -12.78 -15.38 6.34
CA GLY A 98 -13.06 -14.05 6.91
C GLY A 98 -12.40 -12.86 6.20
N LYS A 99 -11.38 -13.08 5.36
CA LYS A 99 -10.82 -12.01 4.53
C LYS A 99 -11.71 -11.76 3.29
N PRO A 100 -11.85 -10.51 2.79
CA PRO A 100 -12.70 -10.19 1.63
C PRO A 100 -12.35 -10.97 0.37
N TYR A 101 -11.07 -11.30 0.21
CA TYR A 101 -10.57 -12.17 -0.86
C TYR A 101 -9.91 -13.39 -0.22
N PRO A 102 -10.66 -14.47 0.04
CA PRO A 102 -10.16 -15.54 0.90
C PRO A 102 -9.11 -16.42 0.20
N TRP A 103 -8.98 -16.37 -1.13
CA TRP A 103 -7.96 -17.11 -1.88
C TRP A 103 -6.82 -16.19 -2.35
N GLY A 104 -5.59 -16.52 -1.98
CA GLY A 104 -4.42 -15.74 -2.39
C GLY A 104 -3.11 -16.19 -1.76
N ILE A 105 -2.09 -15.35 -1.86
CA ILE A 105 -0.79 -15.59 -1.24
C ILE A 105 -0.79 -14.91 0.13
N LYS A 106 -0.43 -15.65 1.17
CA LYS A 106 -0.32 -15.13 2.53
C LYS A 106 0.98 -14.36 2.71
N ASN A 107 0.90 -13.18 3.29
CA ASN A 107 2.02 -12.33 3.67
C ASN A 107 1.88 -11.98 5.15
N PHE A 108 2.92 -12.22 5.95
CA PHE A 108 2.96 -11.71 7.32
C PHE A 108 3.57 -10.32 7.28
N VAL A 109 2.96 -9.35 7.95
CA VAL A 109 3.32 -7.93 7.83
C VAL A 109 3.46 -7.33 9.22
N MET A 110 4.49 -6.51 9.39
CA MET A 110 4.67 -5.65 10.56
C MET A 110 4.42 -4.20 10.16
N CYS A 111 3.41 -3.57 10.76
CA CYS A 111 3.04 -2.18 10.51
C CYS A 111 3.06 -1.36 11.80
N GLY A 112 3.30 -0.05 11.70
CA GLY A 112 3.04 0.89 12.78
C GLY A 112 1.54 1.13 13.00
N ALA A 113 1.19 1.77 14.10
CA ALA A 113 -0.19 2.21 14.37
C ALA A 113 -0.73 3.17 13.26
N SER A 114 0.17 3.89 12.58
CA SER A 114 -0.15 4.70 11.39
C SER A 114 -0.58 3.89 10.17
N GLY A 115 -0.22 2.60 10.13
CA GLY A 115 -0.34 1.71 8.97
C GLY A 115 0.95 1.60 8.16
N LEU A 116 2.01 2.38 8.44
CA LEU A 116 3.28 2.30 7.72
C LEU A 116 3.92 0.93 7.90
N MET A 117 4.33 0.29 6.81
CA MET A 117 4.89 -1.05 6.82
C MET A 117 6.41 -1.01 7.01
N TYR A 118 6.90 -1.76 7.99
CA TYR A 118 8.32 -1.82 8.37
C TYR A 118 9.00 -3.13 7.96
N ASN A 119 8.26 -4.24 7.94
CA ASN A 119 8.80 -5.54 7.57
C ASN A 119 7.69 -6.48 7.09
N PHE A 120 8.07 -7.51 6.34
CA PHE A 120 7.14 -8.55 5.91
C PHE A 120 7.84 -9.88 5.56
N ILE A 121 7.05 -10.95 5.53
CA ILE A 121 7.47 -12.31 5.15
C ILE A 121 6.43 -12.91 4.21
N LEU A 122 6.83 -13.12 2.96
CA LEU A 122 6.03 -13.87 2.00
C LEU A 122 6.01 -15.35 2.40
N TYR A 123 4.84 -15.85 2.79
CA TYR A 123 4.71 -17.22 3.24
C TYR A 123 4.67 -18.19 2.05
N GLN A 124 5.59 -19.15 2.03
CA GLN A 124 5.74 -20.15 0.97
C GLN A 124 5.60 -21.59 1.50
N GLY A 125 4.87 -21.77 2.60
CA GLY A 125 4.70 -23.06 3.27
C GLY A 125 6.00 -23.53 3.91
N LYS A 126 6.32 -24.83 3.76
CA LYS A 126 7.54 -25.46 4.31
C LYS A 126 8.84 -24.84 3.78
N ALA A 127 8.80 -24.22 2.61
CA ALA A 127 9.98 -23.57 2.03
C ALA A 127 10.28 -22.21 2.66
N THR A 128 9.43 -21.70 3.57
CA THR A 128 9.64 -20.36 4.16
C THR A 128 10.89 -20.42 5.02
N GLU A 129 11.86 -19.56 4.71
CA GLU A 129 13.12 -19.48 5.43
C GLU A 129 12.88 -18.89 6.81
N PHE A 130 12.86 -19.78 7.80
CA PHE A 130 12.76 -19.48 9.21
C PHE A 130 13.86 -20.19 9.96
N ASP A 131 14.25 -19.60 11.09
CA ASP A 131 15.12 -20.26 12.05
C ASP A 131 14.44 -21.55 12.57
N GLN A 132 15.12 -22.68 12.39
CA GLN A 132 14.59 -23.99 12.75
C GLN A 132 14.50 -24.20 14.26
N HIS A 133 15.35 -23.53 15.04
CA HIS A 133 15.26 -23.52 16.50
C HIS A 133 13.99 -22.76 16.93
N PHE A 134 13.72 -21.60 16.31
CA PHE A 134 12.49 -20.86 16.60
C PHE A 134 11.23 -21.65 16.24
N LEU A 135 11.22 -22.32 15.08
CA LEU A 135 10.07 -23.13 14.67
C LEU A 135 9.77 -24.26 15.67
N LYS A 136 10.81 -24.92 16.19
CA LYS A 136 10.66 -25.99 17.19
C LYS A 136 10.18 -25.45 18.53
N GLN A 137 10.70 -24.33 18.98
CA GLN A 137 10.43 -23.80 20.32
C GLN A 137 9.12 -23.00 20.41
N PHE A 138 8.80 -22.19 19.40
CA PHE A 138 7.70 -21.23 19.42
C PHE A 138 6.59 -21.54 18.41
N GLY A 139 6.78 -22.55 17.56
CA GLY A 139 5.89 -22.82 16.43
C GLY A 139 5.91 -21.71 15.38
N LEU A 140 5.05 -21.84 14.36
CA LEU A 140 5.02 -20.89 13.23
C LEU A 140 4.69 -19.46 13.67
N GLY A 141 3.67 -19.28 14.51
CA GLY A 141 3.22 -17.95 14.96
C GLY A 141 4.30 -17.17 15.70
N GLY A 142 4.89 -17.77 16.75
CA GLY A 142 5.97 -17.12 17.49
C GLY A 142 7.23 -16.93 16.66
N THR A 143 7.55 -17.85 15.75
CA THR A 143 8.68 -17.68 14.81
C THR A 143 8.49 -16.47 13.90
N VAL A 144 7.28 -16.27 13.36
CA VAL A 144 6.95 -15.10 12.54
C VAL A 144 7.15 -13.82 13.34
N VAL A 145 6.63 -13.77 14.57
CA VAL A 145 6.77 -12.59 15.44
C VAL A 145 8.23 -12.28 15.71
N LEU A 146 9.00 -13.27 16.17
CA LEU A 146 10.41 -13.10 16.47
C LEU A 146 11.20 -12.67 15.23
N THR A 147 10.93 -13.26 14.05
CA THR A 147 11.62 -12.92 12.80
C THR A 147 11.33 -11.49 12.36
N LEU A 148 10.07 -11.05 12.42
CA LEU A 148 9.70 -9.69 12.03
C LEU A 148 10.21 -8.64 13.03
N ALA A 149 10.26 -9.01 14.32
CA ALA A 149 10.70 -8.15 15.41
C ALA A 149 12.24 -8.05 15.56
N GLN A 150 13.03 -8.80 14.77
CA GLN A 150 14.50 -8.79 14.85
C GLN A 150 15.12 -7.39 14.69
N THR A 151 14.46 -6.50 13.97
CA THR A 151 14.93 -5.14 13.69
C THR A 151 14.44 -4.11 14.72
N LEU A 152 13.66 -4.53 15.73
CA LEU A 152 13.16 -3.63 16.75
C LEU A 152 14.25 -3.32 17.77
N GLU A 153 14.35 -2.04 18.13
CA GLU A 153 15.29 -1.60 19.14
C GLU A 153 14.81 -1.97 20.55
N ILE A 154 15.76 -2.32 21.39
CA ILE A 154 15.59 -2.69 22.78
C ILE A 154 14.91 -1.54 23.56
N ASN A 155 13.89 -1.85 24.37
CA ASN A 155 13.13 -0.91 25.21
C ASN A 155 12.46 0.29 24.49
N LYS A 156 12.29 0.22 23.16
CA LYS A 156 11.68 1.32 22.39
C LYS A 156 10.28 1.04 21.87
N HIS A 157 9.90 -0.23 21.71
CA HIS A 157 8.69 -0.59 20.97
C HIS A 157 7.69 -1.41 21.80
N PHE A 158 6.41 -1.16 21.55
CA PHE A 158 5.27 -1.94 21.99
C PHE A 158 4.74 -2.73 20.78
N LEU A 159 4.78 -4.06 20.91
CA LEU A 159 4.45 -5.01 19.87
C LEU A 159 3.09 -5.64 20.14
N PHE A 160 2.21 -5.60 19.13
CA PHE A 160 0.85 -6.09 19.21
C PHE A 160 0.60 -7.21 18.21
N PHE A 161 -0.10 -8.28 18.61
CA PHE A 161 -0.44 -9.38 17.69
C PHE A 161 -1.72 -10.10 18.12
N ASP A 162 -2.33 -10.85 17.19
CA ASP A 162 -3.54 -11.61 17.47
C ASP A 162 -3.24 -13.00 18.10
N ASN A 163 -4.30 -13.78 18.32
CA ASN A 163 -4.22 -15.10 18.94
C ASN A 163 -3.64 -16.20 18.05
N TYR A 164 -3.45 -15.94 16.74
CA TYR A 164 -2.73 -16.85 15.86
C TYR A 164 -1.26 -16.89 16.24
N PHE A 165 -0.69 -15.74 16.63
CA PHE A 165 0.73 -15.59 16.96
C PHE A 165 1.07 -15.83 18.44
N SER A 166 0.16 -15.51 19.36
CA SER A 166 0.41 -15.49 20.81
C SER A 166 0.75 -16.86 21.42
N GLY A 167 1.65 -16.86 22.42
CA GLY A 167 1.95 -18.00 23.30
C GLY A 167 2.84 -17.60 24.47
N TYR A 168 2.86 -18.37 25.56
CA TYR A 168 3.63 -18.03 26.77
C TYR A 168 5.14 -17.88 26.50
N ASN A 169 5.74 -18.92 25.92
CA ASN A 169 7.17 -18.92 25.59
C ASN A 169 7.58 -17.75 24.67
N LEU A 170 6.67 -17.30 23.79
CA LEU A 170 6.91 -16.13 22.94
C LEU A 170 7.03 -14.85 23.78
N LEU A 171 6.15 -14.68 24.77
CA LEU A 171 6.17 -13.52 25.68
C LEU A 171 7.45 -13.54 26.53
N GLU A 172 7.88 -14.70 27.03
CA GLU A 172 9.17 -14.82 27.74
C GLU A 172 10.35 -14.42 26.86
N ALA A 173 10.39 -14.91 25.62
CA ALA A 173 11.44 -14.55 24.67
C ALA A 173 11.44 -13.05 24.33
N LEU A 174 10.26 -12.42 24.24
CA LEU A 174 10.15 -10.97 24.01
C LEU A 174 10.58 -10.16 25.25
N THR A 175 10.29 -10.65 26.46
CA THR A 175 10.80 -10.07 27.71
C THR A 175 12.33 -10.12 27.76
N GLN A 176 12.94 -11.25 27.43
CA GLN A 176 14.40 -11.38 27.35
C GLN A 176 15.03 -10.45 26.29
N LYS A 177 14.30 -10.20 25.19
CA LYS A 177 14.68 -9.22 24.16
C LYS A 177 14.36 -7.78 24.53
N GLN A 178 13.75 -7.54 25.69
CA GLN A 178 13.31 -6.22 26.15
C GLN A 178 12.39 -5.52 25.13
N ILE A 179 11.47 -6.30 24.57
CA ILE A 179 10.40 -5.85 23.70
C ILE A 179 9.09 -5.99 24.47
N TYR A 180 8.39 -4.87 24.64
CA TYR A 180 7.09 -4.85 25.30
C TYR A 180 6.04 -5.41 24.36
N ALA A 181 5.20 -6.32 24.82
CA ALA A 181 4.26 -7.04 23.96
C ALA A 181 2.88 -7.20 24.60
N ILE A 182 1.84 -7.12 23.75
CA ILE A 182 0.45 -7.46 24.07
C ILE A 182 -0.10 -8.34 22.95
N GLY A 183 -0.73 -9.45 23.30
CA GLY A 183 -1.48 -10.26 22.34
C GLY A 183 -2.85 -10.66 22.88
N THR A 184 -3.84 -10.78 21.99
CA THR A 184 -5.01 -11.60 22.32
C THR A 184 -4.59 -13.05 22.36
N ILE A 185 -5.22 -13.88 23.20
CA ILE A 185 -4.79 -15.27 23.37
C ILE A 185 -5.93 -16.27 23.49
N ARG A 186 -5.65 -17.52 23.12
CA ARG A 186 -6.50 -18.66 23.45
C ARG A 186 -5.98 -19.31 24.73
N GLU A 187 -6.84 -19.52 25.72
CA GLU A 187 -6.46 -20.02 27.05
C GLU A 187 -5.67 -21.35 26.96
N ASN A 188 -6.01 -22.20 25.99
CA ASN A 188 -5.34 -23.49 25.76
C ASN A 188 -3.89 -23.38 25.25
N ARG A 189 -3.40 -22.18 24.92
CA ARG A 189 -1.99 -21.91 24.57
C ARG A 189 -1.13 -21.76 25.83
N PHE A 190 -1.74 -21.66 26.99
CA PHE A 190 -1.09 -21.64 28.29
C PHE A 190 -1.40 -22.94 29.03
N ALA A 191 -0.62 -23.26 30.07
CA ALA A 191 -0.76 -24.47 30.88
C ALA A 191 -2.03 -24.48 31.75
N LYS A 192 -3.20 -24.25 31.15
CA LYS A 192 -4.52 -24.10 31.80
C LYS A 192 -4.45 -23.14 32.99
N PRO A 193 -4.19 -21.85 32.73
CA PRO A 193 -4.08 -20.86 33.80
C PRO A 193 -5.40 -20.81 34.58
N PRO A 194 -5.38 -20.58 35.90
CA PRO A 194 -6.57 -20.63 36.75
C PRO A 194 -7.47 -19.39 36.61
N LEU A 195 -7.72 -18.94 35.37
CA LEU A 195 -8.64 -17.83 35.06
C LEU A 195 -10.08 -18.21 35.40
N LEU A 196 -10.86 -17.21 35.83
CA LEU A 196 -12.29 -17.38 36.05
C LEU A 196 -12.99 -17.89 34.79
N SER A 197 -13.92 -18.83 34.99
CA SER A 197 -14.73 -19.37 33.90
C SER A 197 -15.65 -18.30 33.29
N ASP A 198 -16.00 -18.46 32.01
CA ASP A 198 -16.91 -17.51 31.32
C ASP A 198 -18.26 -17.36 32.03
N LYS A 199 -18.74 -18.41 32.72
CA LYS A 199 -19.98 -18.37 33.50
C LYS A 199 -19.85 -17.43 34.70
N ILE A 200 -18.73 -17.50 35.42
CA ILE A 200 -18.46 -16.65 36.58
C ILE A 200 -18.21 -15.20 36.14
N MET A 201 -17.45 -15.02 35.06
CA MET A 201 -17.24 -13.68 34.47
C MET A 201 -18.58 -13.04 34.08
N ALA A 202 -19.46 -13.80 33.43
CA ALA A 202 -20.79 -13.33 33.04
C ALA A 202 -21.69 -12.98 34.23
N SER A 203 -21.63 -13.76 35.32
CA SER A 203 -22.44 -13.47 36.52
C SER A 203 -21.96 -12.24 37.27
N LYS A 204 -20.66 -11.91 37.21
CA LYS A 204 -20.08 -10.69 37.80
C LYS A 204 -20.43 -9.42 37.00
N GLY A 205 -20.79 -9.58 35.73
CA GLY A 205 -21.31 -8.51 34.89
C GLY A 205 -20.31 -7.92 33.89
N GLN A 206 -20.81 -7.10 32.97
CA GLN A 206 -20.02 -6.46 31.91
C GLN A 206 -18.99 -5.49 32.52
N GLY A 207 -17.75 -5.56 32.04
CA GLY A 207 -16.62 -4.79 32.58
C GLY A 207 -15.77 -5.58 33.58
N THR A 208 -16.22 -6.75 34.04
CA THR A 208 -15.44 -7.59 34.96
C THR A 208 -14.09 -7.95 34.35
N THR A 209 -13.03 -7.77 35.14
CA THR A 209 -11.66 -8.17 34.80
C THR A 209 -11.15 -9.18 35.81
N ASP A 210 -10.43 -10.18 35.32
CA ASP A 210 -9.70 -11.17 36.10
C ASP A 210 -8.28 -11.25 35.57
N GLU A 211 -7.28 -11.24 36.44
CA GLU A 211 -5.87 -11.22 36.03
C GLU A 211 -5.01 -12.16 36.85
N ILE A 212 -4.04 -12.77 36.17
CA ILE A 212 -3.10 -13.73 36.76
C ILE A 212 -1.73 -13.44 36.20
N THR A 213 -0.74 -13.33 37.08
CA THR A 213 0.66 -13.12 36.72
C THR A 213 1.47 -14.36 37.05
N ASN A 214 2.51 -14.64 36.26
CA ASN A 214 3.48 -15.70 36.58
C ASN A 214 4.27 -15.38 37.86
N ILE A 215 4.95 -16.40 38.38
CA ILE A 215 5.72 -16.33 39.64
C ILE A 215 6.79 -15.24 39.55
N GLU A 216 7.40 -15.05 38.38
CA GLU A 216 8.45 -14.07 38.14
C GLU A 216 7.92 -12.62 38.00
N ASN A 217 6.61 -12.41 38.03
CA ASN A 217 5.97 -11.10 37.83
C ASN A 217 6.34 -10.41 36.50
N THR A 218 6.58 -11.19 35.45
CA THR A 218 7.01 -10.69 34.14
C THR A 218 5.95 -10.81 33.05
N ILE A 219 4.97 -11.70 33.21
CA ILE A 219 3.92 -11.98 32.22
C ILE A 219 2.58 -12.08 32.94
N THR A 220 1.61 -11.29 32.48
CA THR A 220 0.26 -11.26 33.00
C THR A 220 -0.74 -11.68 31.93
N LEU A 221 -1.66 -12.55 32.31
CA LEU A 221 -2.89 -12.85 31.60
C LEU A 221 -4.02 -12.01 32.16
N VAL A 222 -4.81 -11.41 31.27
CA VAL A 222 -5.99 -10.63 31.63
C VAL A 222 -7.19 -11.17 30.87
N LYS A 223 -8.24 -11.51 31.59
CA LYS A 223 -9.55 -11.88 31.07
C LYS A 223 -10.54 -10.78 31.36
N TRP A 224 -11.03 -10.14 30.31
CA TRP A 224 -12.00 -9.05 30.40
C TRP A 224 -13.34 -9.48 29.80
N TYR A 225 -14.43 -9.28 30.54
CA TYR A 225 -15.77 -9.66 30.11
C TYR A 225 -16.55 -8.46 29.56
N ASP A 226 -16.80 -8.47 28.25
CA ASP A 226 -17.75 -7.57 27.61
C ASP A 226 -19.07 -8.32 27.34
N ASN A 227 -19.48 -8.47 26.08
CA ASN A 227 -20.54 -9.42 25.71
C ASN A 227 -20.06 -10.88 25.73
N LYS A 228 -18.74 -11.06 25.63
CA LYS A 228 -17.99 -12.31 25.71
C LYS A 228 -16.65 -12.01 26.34
N SER A 229 -16.04 -13.03 26.94
CA SER A 229 -14.67 -12.93 27.46
C SER A 229 -13.68 -12.68 26.34
N VAL A 230 -12.75 -11.76 26.60
CA VAL A 230 -11.56 -11.50 25.79
C VAL A 230 -10.35 -11.80 26.67
N ASN A 231 -9.49 -12.68 26.20
CA ASN A 231 -8.26 -13.04 26.88
C ASN A 231 -7.08 -12.33 26.22
N MET A 232 -6.28 -11.68 27.05
CA MET A 232 -5.07 -10.97 26.68
C MET A 232 -3.87 -11.56 27.44
N CYS A 233 -2.70 -11.48 26.83
CA CYS A 233 -1.42 -11.70 27.49
C CYS A 233 -0.51 -10.49 27.26
N SER A 234 0.24 -10.09 28.28
CA SER A 234 1.22 -9.01 28.18
C SER A 234 2.44 -9.28 29.06
N ASN A 235 3.58 -8.68 28.71
CA ASN A 235 4.78 -8.70 29.53
C ASN A 235 5.11 -7.34 30.18
N PHE A 236 4.17 -6.39 30.19
CA PHE A 236 4.43 -5.05 30.75
C PHE A 236 3.22 -4.34 31.34
N ILE A 237 1.99 -4.72 30.97
CA ILE A 237 0.78 -4.06 31.46
C ILE A 237 -0.40 -5.03 31.56
N ALA A 238 -1.19 -4.88 32.62
CA ALA A 238 -2.36 -5.72 32.88
C ALA A 238 -3.63 -4.85 32.95
N SER A 239 -4.39 -4.92 34.05
CA SER A 239 -5.54 -4.04 34.27
C SER A 239 -5.16 -2.55 34.30
N GLY A 240 -3.97 -2.24 34.82
CA GLY A 240 -3.38 -0.91 34.79
C GLY A 240 -4.30 0.15 35.40
N ILE A 241 -4.41 1.30 34.74
CA ILE A 241 -5.42 2.33 35.07
C ILE A 241 -6.60 2.17 34.10
N PRO A 242 -7.74 1.58 34.54
CA PRO A 242 -8.88 1.36 33.67
C PRO A 242 -9.50 2.68 33.19
N ASP A 243 -10.12 2.64 32.01
CA ASP A 243 -10.96 3.72 31.52
C ASP A 243 -12.41 3.27 31.30
N ILE A 244 -13.33 4.24 31.15
CA ILE A 244 -14.73 3.95 30.88
C ILE A 244 -14.98 4.06 29.38
N VAL A 245 -15.54 3.00 28.78
CA VAL A 245 -16.01 2.98 27.40
C VAL A 245 -17.52 2.85 27.33
N GLN A 246 -18.14 3.57 26.40
CA GLN A 246 -19.58 3.46 26.15
C GLN A 246 -19.87 2.24 25.27
N ARG A 247 -20.70 1.31 25.76
CA ARG A 247 -21.12 0.10 25.04
C ARG A 247 -22.62 0.10 24.83
N TRP A 248 -23.05 -0.26 23.63
CA TRP A 248 -24.48 -0.41 23.35
C TRP A 248 -25.02 -1.69 24.02
N ASN A 249 -25.93 -1.52 24.98
CA ASN A 249 -26.64 -2.63 25.58
C ASN A 249 -27.91 -2.92 24.77
N LYS A 250 -27.98 -4.08 24.13
CA LYS A 250 -29.14 -4.48 23.30
C LYS A 250 -30.43 -4.65 24.10
N LYS A 251 -30.34 -5.10 25.37
CA LYS A 251 -31.53 -5.32 26.21
C LYS A 251 -32.16 -4.00 26.63
N GLU A 252 -31.32 -3.06 27.03
CA GLU A 252 -31.75 -1.75 27.53
C GLU A 252 -31.87 -0.69 26.43
N LYS A 253 -31.42 -0.98 25.21
CA LYS A 253 -31.40 -0.07 24.05
C LYS A 253 -30.77 1.29 24.37
N LYS A 254 -29.72 1.29 25.19
CA LYS A 254 -28.96 2.48 25.56
C LYS A 254 -27.47 2.18 25.63
N TYR A 255 -26.66 3.23 25.62
CA TYR A 255 -25.25 3.12 25.94
C TYR A 255 -25.07 3.01 27.44
N VAL A 256 -24.26 2.04 27.86
CA VAL A 256 -23.87 1.83 29.25
C VAL A 256 -22.36 2.05 29.41
N PRO A 257 -21.91 2.68 30.51
CA PRO A 257 -20.50 2.78 30.83
C PRO A 257 -19.97 1.39 31.22
N VAL A 258 -18.85 1.00 30.63
CA VAL A 258 -18.16 -0.26 30.93
C VAL A 258 -16.71 0.05 31.23
N GLU A 259 -16.24 -0.42 32.38
CA GLU A 259 -14.82 -0.32 32.73
C GLU A 259 -14.00 -1.24 31.82
N ARG A 260 -12.93 -0.68 31.24
CA ARG A 260 -12.05 -1.35 30.31
C ARG A 260 -10.61 -1.27 30.84
N PRO A 261 -9.93 -2.43 31.04
CA PRO A 261 -8.56 -2.45 31.50
C PRO A 261 -7.60 -1.85 30.47
N GLU A 262 -6.49 -1.31 30.95
CA GLU A 262 -5.50 -0.58 30.15
C GLU A 262 -4.93 -1.42 29.01
N VAL A 263 -4.68 -2.72 29.24
CA VAL A 263 -4.21 -3.64 28.20
C VAL A 263 -5.15 -3.72 27.00
N ILE A 264 -6.48 -3.68 27.22
CA ILE A 264 -7.48 -3.71 26.15
C ILE A 264 -7.50 -2.37 25.41
N LYS A 265 -7.34 -1.25 26.12
CA LYS A 265 -7.23 0.08 25.50
C LYS A 265 -6.02 0.15 24.55
N LEU A 266 -4.84 -0.20 25.04
CA LEU A 266 -3.59 -0.14 24.27
C LEU A 266 -3.63 -1.06 23.04
N TYR A 267 -4.19 -2.26 23.22
CA TYR A 267 -4.37 -3.20 22.10
C TYR A 267 -5.25 -2.63 21.00
N ASN A 268 -6.44 -2.12 21.35
CA ASN A 268 -7.38 -1.58 20.37
C ASN A 268 -6.83 -0.35 19.63
N GLN A 269 -5.96 0.45 20.28
CA GLN A 269 -5.33 1.61 19.65
C GLN A 269 -4.26 1.22 18.61
N SER A 270 -3.64 0.05 18.75
CA SER A 270 -2.40 -0.28 18.03
C SER A 270 -2.52 -1.45 17.05
N MET A 271 -3.39 -2.44 17.29
CA MET A 271 -3.46 -3.66 16.48
C MET A 271 -3.81 -3.40 15.00
N GLY A 272 -4.64 -2.37 14.72
CA GLY A 272 -5.20 -2.12 13.39
C GLY A 272 -4.24 -1.60 12.30
N GLY A 273 -2.93 -1.53 12.55
CA GLY A 273 -1.94 -1.05 11.58
C GLY A 273 -1.95 -1.81 10.25
N VAL A 274 -1.92 -3.14 10.30
CA VAL A 274 -1.93 -4.00 9.09
C VAL A 274 -3.26 -3.88 8.34
N ASP A 275 -4.40 -3.85 9.04
CA ASP A 275 -5.71 -3.67 8.41
C ASP A 275 -5.84 -2.29 7.71
N LYS A 276 -5.31 -1.22 8.32
CA LYS A 276 -5.23 0.10 7.67
C LYS A 276 -4.41 0.03 6.38
N TYR A 277 -3.26 -0.62 6.41
CA TYR A 277 -2.41 -0.78 5.22
C TYR A 277 -3.14 -1.57 4.11
N ASP A 278 -3.80 -2.67 4.46
CA ASP A 278 -4.62 -3.47 3.55
C ASP A 278 -5.78 -2.67 2.94
N GLN A 279 -6.43 -1.85 3.77
CA GLN A 279 -7.50 -0.96 3.33
C GLN A 279 -6.99 0.06 2.31
N LEU A 280 -5.86 0.73 2.58
CA LEU A 280 -5.26 1.70 1.67
C LEU A 280 -4.90 1.08 0.31
N ILE A 281 -4.31 -0.12 0.32
CA ILE A 281 -4.06 -0.88 -0.92
C ILE A 281 -5.38 -1.19 -1.63
N SER A 282 -6.44 -1.55 -0.90
CA SER A 282 -7.71 -2.00 -1.48
C SER A 282 -8.44 -0.91 -2.30
N TYR A 283 -8.33 0.37 -1.88
CA TYR A 283 -8.99 1.49 -2.55
C TYR A 283 -8.60 1.58 -4.02
N TYR A 284 -7.29 1.61 -4.30
CA TYR A 284 -6.74 1.83 -5.64
C TYR A 284 -5.90 0.67 -6.18
N ARG A 285 -6.15 -0.54 -5.66
CA ARG A 285 -5.45 -1.77 -6.04
C ARG A 285 -5.34 -1.92 -7.55
N ILE A 286 -4.11 -2.11 -8.04
CA ILE A 286 -3.86 -2.43 -9.44
C ILE A 286 -4.28 -3.88 -9.68
N PHE A 287 -5.47 -4.05 -10.26
CA PHE A 287 -6.01 -5.37 -10.60
C PHE A 287 -6.05 -5.56 -12.11
N LEU A 288 -5.09 -6.35 -12.62
CA LEU A 288 -5.05 -6.78 -14.01
C LEU A 288 -5.30 -8.29 -14.07
N LYS A 289 -6.54 -8.68 -14.43
CA LYS A 289 -6.96 -10.09 -14.54
C LYS A 289 -5.90 -10.89 -15.31
N SER A 290 -5.28 -11.87 -14.64
CA SER A 290 -4.19 -12.68 -15.17
C SER A 290 -4.20 -14.06 -14.55
N LYS A 291 -3.80 -15.09 -15.32
CA LYS A 291 -3.47 -16.41 -14.79
C LYS A 291 -2.02 -16.48 -14.28
N LYS A 292 -1.17 -15.51 -14.61
CA LYS A 292 0.25 -15.43 -14.21
C LYS A 292 0.36 -14.84 -12.80
N TRP A 293 0.72 -15.67 -11.81
CA TRP A 293 0.88 -15.23 -10.41
C TRP A 293 2.00 -14.18 -10.26
N THR A 294 3.08 -14.28 -11.05
CA THR A 294 4.20 -13.32 -10.96
C THR A 294 3.74 -11.91 -11.29
N LEU A 295 2.90 -11.75 -12.31
CA LEU A 295 2.33 -10.44 -12.68
C LEU A 295 1.47 -9.87 -11.55
N ARG A 296 0.72 -10.74 -10.86
CA ARG A 296 -0.09 -10.33 -9.71
C ARG A 296 0.79 -9.82 -8.56
N MET A 297 1.89 -10.52 -8.27
CA MET A 297 2.84 -10.16 -7.24
C MET A 297 3.59 -8.86 -7.58
N VAL A 298 4.00 -8.66 -8.83
CA VAL A 298 4.65 -7.43 -9.30
C VAL A 298 3.77 -6.21 -9.06
N PHE A 299 2.49 -6.25 -9.47
CA PHE A 299 1.61 -5.11 -9.26
C PHE A 299 1.23 -4.91 -7.78
N HIS A 300 1.20 -5.99 -7.00
CA HIS A 300 1.03 -5.86 -5.55
C HIS A 300 2.24 -5.20 -4.90
N ALA A 301 3.46 -5.54 -5.30
CA ALA A 301 4.69 -4.88 -4.85
C ALA A 301 4.66 -3.37 -5.19
N VAL A 302 4.15 -2.99 -6.37
CA VAL A 302 3.94 -1.57 -6.72
C VAL A 302 2.88 -0.93 -5.82
N ASP A 303 1.75 -1.60 -5.55
CA ASP A 303 0.74 -1.09 -4.62
C ASP A 303 1.30 -0.90 -3.20
N MET A 304 2.14 -1.82 -2.73
CA MET A 304 2.86 -1.71 -1.45
C MET A 304 3.80 -0.50 -1.45
N ALA A 305 4.64 -0.36 -2.47
CA ALA A 305 5.57 0.77 -2.60
C ALA A 305 4.83 2.11 -2.51
N ILE A 306 3.78 2.28 -3.31
CA ILE A 306 2.98 3.50 -3.37
C ILE A 306 2.32 3.81 -2.02
N THR A 307 1.77 2.78 -1.37
CA THR A 307 1.07 2.94 -0.09
C THR A 307 2.06 3.36 0.99
N ASN A 308 3.24 2.72 1.05
CA ASN A 308 4.29 3.11 1.98
C ASN A 308 4.76 4.55 1.72
N SER A 309 5.05 4.91 0.46
CA SER A 309 5.49 6.26 0.11
C SER A 309 4.47 7.34 0.46
N TRP A 310 3.17 7.08 0.30
CA TRP A 310 2.12 8.03 0.71
C TRP A 310 2.03 8.17 2.24
N LEU A 311 2.21 7.07 2.97
CA LEU A 311 2.25 7.11 4.44
C LEU A 311 3.47 7.89 4.95
N GLU A 312 4.64 7.72 4.33
CA GLU A 312 5.83 8.53 4.61
C GLU A 312 5.59 10.02 4.31
N TYR A 313 5.03 10.33 3.13
CA TYR A 313 4.65 11.70 2.77
C TYR A 313 3.73 12.34 3.84
N ASN A 314 2.75 11.59 4.35
CA ASN A 314 1.87 12.07 5.40
C ASN A 314 2.59 12.28 6.73
N LEU A 315 3.55 11.43 7.08
CA LEU A 315 4.38 11.61 8.28
C LEU A 315 5.25 12.86 8.15
N ASP A 316 5.87 13.09 7.01
CA ASP A 316 6.69 14.28 6.78
C ASP A 316 5.84 15.54 6.75
N CYS A 317 4.65 15.51 6.14
CA CYS A 317 3.70 16.62 6.21
C CYS A 317 3.28 16.94 7.64
N LYS A 318 3.15 15.94 8.52
CA LYS A 318 2.89 16.16 9.95
C LYS A 318 4.09 16.80 10.65
N LYS A 319 5.30 16.30 10.41
CA LYS A 319 6.54 16.86 11.00
C LYS A 319 6.77 18.32 10.57
N LEU A 320 6.46 18.63 9.32
CA LEU A 320 6.57 19.97 8.74
C LEU A 320 5.35 20.87 9.00
N ASN A 321 4.39 20.41 9.81
CA ASN A 321 3.17 21.15 10.16
C ASN A 321 2.34 21.63 8.93
N ILE A 322 2.38 20.89 7.83
CA ILE A 322 1.57 21.18 6.64
C ILE A 322 0.08 20.97 6.99
N PRO A 323 -0.82 21.93 6.79
CA PRO A 323 -2.24 21.76 7.08
C PRO A 323 -2.88 20.62 6.28
N ASN A 324 -3.85 19.89 6.84
CA ASN A 324 -4.49 18.75 6.16
C ASN A 324 -5.09 19.10 4.79
N LYS A 325 -5.62 20.32 4.63
CA LYS A 325 -6.19 20.82 3.37
C LYS A 325 -5.17 20.98 2.24
N ASP A 326 -3.89 21.10 2.60
CA ASP A 326 -2.77 21.29 1.67
C ASP A 326 -1.99 19.98 1.44
N ARG A 327 -2.46 18.88 2.04
CA ARG A 327 -1.89 17.54 1.85
C ARG A 327 -2.64 16.80 0.75
N MET A 328 -1.90 16.09 -0.10
CA MET A 328 -2.48 15.21 -1.10
C MET A 328 -3.15 14.01 -0.43
N ASP A 329 -4.41 13.75 -0.78
CA ASP A 329 -5.02 12.47 -0.48
C ASP A 329 -4.35 11.33 -1.28
N LEU A 330 -4.69 10.08 -0.95
CA LEU A 330 -4.06 8.93 -1.61
C LEU A 330 -4.36 8.88 -3.12
N LEU A 331 -5.51 9.36 -3.58
CA LEU A 331 -5.84 9.38 -5.00
C LEU A 331 -4.98 10.39 -5.75
N GLU A 332 -4.92 11.62 -5.24
CA GLU A 332 -4.14 12.71 -5.81
C GLU A 332 -2.65 12.35 -5.83
N PHE A 333 -2.11 11.82 -4.74
CA PHE A 333 -0.72 11.34 -4.67
C PHE A 333 -0.42 10.30 -5.76
N ARG A 334 -1.34 9.35 -5.98
CA ARG A 334 -1.19 8.31 -7.00
C ARG A 334 -1.27 8.86 -8.42
N LEU A 335 -2.15 9.84 -8.67
CA LEU A 335 -2.27 10.48 -9.97
C LEU A 335 -1.02 11.31 -10.28
N ARG A 336 -0.50 12.06 -9.29
CA ARG A 336 0.75 12.80 -9.42
C ARG A 336 1.94 11.89 -9.68
N LEU A 337 2.04 10.78 -8.94
CA LEU A 337 3.08 9.79 -9.16
C LEU A 337 2.99 9.18 -10.57
N ALA A 338 1.77 8.83 -11.03
CA ALA A 338 1.57 8.28 -12.36
C ALA A 338 1.97 9.29 -13.45
N ASP A 339 1.58 10.55 -13.32
CA ASP A 339 1.96 11.61 -14.25
C ASP A 339 3.48 11.80 -14.29
N ASN A 340 4.13 11.90 -13.12
CA ASN A 340 5.57 12.06 -13.03
C ASN A 340 6.32 10.86 -13.64
N LEU A 341 5.89 9.62 -13.38
CA LEU A 341 6.51 8.43 -14.00
C LEU A 341 6.29 8.35 -15.53
N ILE A 342 5.25 9.02 -16.04
CA ILE A 342 4.98 9.10 -17.48
C ILE A 342 5.75 10.25 -18.13
N ASN A 343 6.00 11.36 -17.43
CA ASN A 343 6.50 12.59 -18.06
C ASN A 343 7.95 12.93 -17.69
N VAL A 344 8.41 12.63 -16.47
CA VAL A 344 9.77 12.99 -16.02
C VAL A 344 10.82 12.23 -16.84
N GLY A 345 11.84 12.95 -17.30
CA GLY A 345 12.92 12.38 -18.12
C GLY A 345 12.51 11.98 -19.55
N ASN A 346 11.25 12.19 -19.95
CA ASN A 346 10.79 11.88 -21.30
C ASN A 346 10.98 13.06 -22.25
N VAL A 347 11.73 12.83 -23.33
CA VAL A 347 12.09 13.83 -24.35
C VAL A 347 10.97 14.03 -25.40
N ASN A 348 9.74 13.63 -25.09
CA ASN A 348 8.70 13.12 -26.00
C ASN A 348 8.97 11.67 -26.42
N THR A 349 7.97 10.80 -26.26
CA THR A 349 7.93 9.61 -27.10
C THR A 349 7.80 10.13 -28.53
N PRO A 350 8.70 9.81 -29.48
CA PRO A 350 8.51 10.23 -30.85
C PRO A 350 7.11 9.80 -31.28
N LYS A 351 6.37 10.66 -32.01
CA LYS A 351 5.26 10.17 -32.84
C LYS A 351 5.90 9.13 -33.74
N ARG A 352 5.81 7.85 -33.36
CA ARG A 352 6.34 6.77 -34.18
C ARG A 352 5.63 6.90 -35.50
N GLN A 353 6.38 7.26 -36.55
CA GLN A 353 5.87 7.18 -37.91
C GLN A 353 5.23 5.80 -38.03
N ARG A 354 3.97 5.76 -38.48
CA ARG A 354 3.31 4.49 -38.78
C ARG A 354 4.22 3.77 -39.78
N GLY A 355 4.90 2.73 -39.32
CA GLY A 355 5.78 1.93 -40.16
C GLY A 355 4.97 1.23 -41.26
N ARG A 356 5.52 1.33 -42.47
CA ARG A 356 5.10 0.88 -43.80
C ARG A 356 3.91 1.67 -44.42
N PRO A 357 4.14 2.46 -45.50
CA PRO A 357 3.06 2.83 -46.40
C PRO A 357 2.39 1.54 -46.86
N ARG A 358 1.07 1.44 -46.72
CA ARG A 358 0.35 0.48 -47.56
C ARG A 358 0.48 1.04 -48.97
N GLU A 359 0.92 0.21 -49.91
CA GLU A 359 0.64 0.47 -51.31
C GLU A 359 -0.88 0.53 -51.42
N ASP A 360 -1.39 1.74 -51.67
CA ASP A 360 -2.77 1.95 -52.02
C ASP A 360 -2.95 1.32 -53.40
N SER A 361 -3.46 0.08 -53.44
CA SER A 361 -4.11 -0.42 -54.64
C SER A 361 -5.36 0.42 -54.85
N LEU A 362 -5.26 1.30 -55.85
CA LEU A 362 -6.28 2.15 -56.43
C LEU A 362 -7.64 1.46 -56.49
N LEU A 363 -8.55 1.80 -55.57
CA LEU A 363 -9.99 1.80 -55.83
C LEU A 363 -10.62 2.98 -55.09
N GLU A 364 -11.16 3.86 -55.90
CA GLU A 364 -11.77 5.14 -55.59
C GLU A 364 -13.08 5.05 -54.79
N ASN A 365 -13.31 6.13 -54.03
CA ASN A 365 -14.58 6.80 -53.77
C ASN A 365 -15.65 6.12 -52.89
N SER A 366 -15.66 6.52 -51.61
CA SER A 366 -16.90 6.77 -50.85
C SER A 366 -16.63 7.84 -49.78
N PRO A 367 -17.30 9.01 -49.79
CA PRO A 367 -17.10 10.03 -48.76
C PRO A 367 -17.77 9.59 -47.46
N SER A 368 -16.99 9.02 -46.55
CA SER A 368 -17.43 8.87 -45.15
C SER A 368 -17.20 10.20 -44.43
N PRO A 369 -18.22 10.80 -43.78
CA PRO A 369 -18.04 12.04 -43.04
C PRO A 369 -17.04 11.79 -41.90
N SER A 370 -15.87 12.41 -42.02
CA SER A 370 -14.93 12.53 -40.91
C SER A 370 -15.67 13.19 -39.76
N PRO A 371 -15.77 12.59 -38.56
CA PRO A 371 -16.41 13.25 -37.46
C PRO A 371 -15.60 14.51 -37.15
N THR A 372 -16.22 15.66 -37.38
CA THR A 372 -15.73 16.98 -37.04
C THR A 372 -15.22 16.89 -35.60
N ARG A 373 -13.91 17.12 -35.41
CA ARG A 373 -13.32 17.22 -34.07
C ARG A 373 -14.05 18.36 -33.36
N ALA A 374 -15.04 18.02 -32.54
CA ALA A 374 -15.59 18.93 -31.56
C ALA A 374 -14.40 19.44 -30.72
N ARG A 375 -14.03 20.70 -30.92
CA ARG A 375 -13.05 21.42 -30.10
C ARG A 375 -13.69 21.61 -28.74
N TYR A 376 -13.52 20.63 -27.86
CA TYR A 376 -13.82 20.82 -26.46
C TYR A 376 -12.71 21.70 -25.88
N ASN A 377 -13.08 22.81 -25.24
CA ASN A 377 -12.18 23.63 -24.43
C ASN A 377 -11.70 22.79 -23.24
N SER A 378 -10.70 21.92 -23.45
CA SER A 378 -9.95 21.35 -22.35
C SER A 378 -9.26 22.51 -21.66
N ARG A 379 -9.61 22.80 -20.40
CA ARG A 379 -8.71 23.57 -19.54
C ARG A 379 -7.34 22.87 -19.64
N GLU A 380 -6.36 23.51 -20.25
CA GLU A 380 -5.01 22.98 -20.38
C GLU A 380 -4.50 22.64 -18.98
N VAL A 381 -4.20 21.35 -18.76
CA VAL A 381 -3.75 20.82 -17.48
C VAL A 381 -2.36 21.37 -17.21
N ARG A 382 -2.16 22.01 -16.06
CA ARG A 382 -0.81 22.43 -15.65
C ARG A 382 0.00 21.21 -15.24
N PRO A 383 1.26 21.07 -15.71
CA PRO A 383 2.15 19.99 -15.26
C PRO A 383 2.50 20.16 -13.78
N PHE A 384 2.85 19.06 -13.12
CA PHE A 384 3.44 19.10 -11.78
C PHE A 384 4.83 19.74 -11.80
N ASN A 385 5.25 20.30 -10.65
CA ASN A 385 6.52 21.03 -10.54
C ASN A 385 7.72 20.13 -10.90
N GLU A 386 7.72 18.86 -10.53
CA GLU A 386 8.84 17.95 -10.84
C GLU A 386 9.02 17.77 -12.35
N THR A 387 7.91 17.56 -13.08
CA THR A 387 7.94 17.46 -14.54
C THR A 387 8.33 18.77 -15.19
N LYS A 388 7.91 19.90 -14.60
CA LYS A 388 8.16 21.26 -15.09
C LYS A 388 9.63 21.67 -14.95
N THR A 389 10.34 21.21 -13.91
CA THR A 389 11.70 21.66 -13.58
C THR A 389 12.78 20.61 -13.77
N ASP A 390 12.51 19.50 -14.49
CA ASP A 390 13.53 18.45 -14.69
C ASP A 390 14.57 18.79 -15.78
N HIS A 391 14.40 19.91 -16.48
CA HIS A 391 15.26 20.40 -17.57
C HIS A 391 15.45 19.44 -18.75
N ILE A 392 14.64 18.38 -18.87
CA ILE A 392 14.77 17.36 -19.93
C ILE A 392 13.58 17.47 -20.88
N GLY A 393 13.85 17.72 -22.17
CA GLY A 393 12.83 17.64 -23.23
C GLY A 393 11.85 18.82 -23.32
N HIS A 394 12.12 19.92 -22.63
CA HIS A 394 11.32 21.15 -22.67
C HIS A 394 11.68 22.02 -23.88
N TYR A 395 11.20 21.62 -25.06
CA TYR A 395 11.43 22.39 -26.29
C TYR A 395 10.24 23.29 -26.64
N PRO A 396 10.48 24.53 -27.09
CA PRO A 396 9.42 25.39 -27.61
C PRO A 396 8.96 24.91 -28.99
N ALA A 397 7.65 24.93 -29.23
CA ALA A 397 7.03 24.75 -30.54
C ALA A 397 5.90 25.78 -30.70
N SER A 398 5.52 26.11 -31.93
CA SER A 398 4.35 26.94 -32.21
C SER A 398 3.15 26.08 -32.56
N ASP A 399 1.96 26.51 -32.16
CA ASP A 399 0.71 26.02 -32.76
C ASP A 399 0.34 26.85 -34.01
N ASP A 400 -0.57 26.28 -34.82
CA ASP A 400 -1.14 26.92 -36.02
C ASP A 400 -2.57 27.42 -35.76
N ASN A 401 -2.90 27.73 -34.50
CA ASN A 401 -4.25 28.20 -34.16
C ASN A 401 -4.46 29.63 -34.66
N ASN A 402 -5.69 29.98 -35.07
CA ASN A 402 -6.01 31.34 -35.53
C ASN A 402 -5.81 32.42 -34.46
N GLU A 403 -5.97 32.06 -33.18
CA GLU A 403 -5.83 32.99 -32.06
C GLU A 403 -4.77 32.51 -31.06
N ALA A 404 -3.91 33.43 -30.65
CA ALA A 404 -2.91 33.20 -29.61
C ALA A 404 -3.57 32.95 -28.24
N THR A 405 -3.09 31.96 -27.49
CA THR A 405 -3.62 31.62 -26.17
C THR A 405 -2.90 32.40 -25.06
N ARG A 406 -3.56 32.58 -23.91
CA ARG A 406 -2.97 33.30 -22.77
C ARG A 406 -1.81 32.51 -22.15
N CYS A 407 -0.66 33.17 -22.00
CA CYS A 407 0.53 32.62 -21.35
C CYS A 407 0.24 32.15 -19.92
N LYS A 408 0.77 30.97 -19.57
CA LYS A 408 0.49 30.29 -18.29
C LYS A 408 1.51 30.56 -17.18
N ASN A 409 2.60 31.27 -17.48
CA ASN A 409 3.54 31.69 -16.44
C ASN A 409 2.84 32.62 -15.43
N THR A 410 3.15 32.46 -14.15
CA THR A 410 2.58 33.28 -13.08
C THR A 410 2.89 34.75 -13.37
N ASN A 411 1.89 35.63 -13.17
CA ASN A 411 1.97 37.07 -13.43
C ASN A 411 2.11 37.50 -14.91
N CYS A 412 1.95 36.59 -15.87
CA CYS A 412 1.92 36.96 -17.29
C CYS A 412 0.48 37.17 -17.82
N LYS A 413 0.26 38.29 -18.53
CA LYS A 413 -0.98 38.59 -19.27
C LYS A 413 -0.83 38.48 -20.79
N GLY A 414 0.35 38.13 -21.29
CA GLY A 414 0.63 38.04 -22.73
C GLY A 414 -0.10 36.87 -23.40
N LYS A 415 -0.30 36.97 -24.71
CA LYS A 415 -0.78 35.87 -25.56
C LYS A 415 0.39 35.31 -26.39
N THR A 416 0.35 34.02 -26.72
CA THR A 416 1.42 33.32 -27.45
C THR A 416 0.88 32.12 -28.20
N HIS A 417 1.47 31.81 -29.35
CA HIS A 417 1.32 30.51 -30.05
C HIS A 417 2.38 29.49 -29.61
N VAL A 418 3.40 29.95 -28.87
CA VAL A 418 4.48 29.09 -28.40
C VAL A 418 4.03 28.28 -27.20
N TYR A 419 4.22 26.97 -27.26
CA TYR A 419 3.98 26.01 -26.19
C TYR A 419 5.17 25.08 -25.96
N CYS A 420 5.25 24.50 -24.76
CA CYS A 420 6.22 23.47 -24.44
C CYS A 420 5.77 22.11 -24.98
N LEU A 421 6.60 21.44 -25.79
CA LEU A 421 6.28 20.13 -26.35
C LEU A 421 5.98 19.07 -25.29
N LYS A 422 6.64 19.14 -24.13
CA LYS A 422 6.46 18.17 -23.04
C LYS A 422 5.28 18.53 -22.14
N CYS A 423 5.25 19.75 -21.63
CA CYS A 423 4.22 20.19 -20.69
C CYS A 423 2.89 20.56 -21.33
N LYS A 424 2.85 20.74 -22.65
CA LYS A 424 1.66 21.19 -23.42
C LYS A 424 1.04 22.49 -22.89
N VAL A 425 1.86 23.39 -22.34
CA VAL A 425 1.45 24.70 -21.85
C VAL A 425 2.01 25.83 -22.71
N HIS A 426 1.18 26.83 -22.97
CA HIS A 426 1.53 28.01 -23.75
C HIS A 426 2.31 29.04 -22.92
N LEU A 427 3.50 29.40 -23.39
CA LEU A 427 4.47 30.25 -22.69
C LEU A 427 5.06 31.29 -23.65
N CYS A 428 5.14 32.56 -23.22
CA CYS A 428 5.76 33.60 -24.04
C CYS A 428 7.24 33.26 -24.25
N PHE A 429 7.65 33.23 -25.51
CA PHE A 429 9.04 33.11 -25.93
C PHE A 429 9.30 34.16 -27.02
N VAL A 430 9.52 35.39 -26.60
CA VAL A 430 9.73 36.54 -27.49
C VAL A 430 11.15 37.04 -27.31
N VAL A 431 11.94 36.94 -28.38
CA VAL A 431 13.35 37.36 -28.44
C VAL A 431 13.50 38.79 -27.89
N LYS A 432 14.44 38.98 -26.96
CA LYS A 432 14.80 40.27 -26.32
C LYS A 432 13.68 40.99 -25.55
N LYS A 433 12.47 40.44 -25.44
CA LYS A 433 11.36 41.07 -24.67
C LYS A 433 10.91 40.24 -23.49
N LYS A 434 10.55 38.97 -23.70
CA LYS A 434 9.85 38.19 -22.66
C LYS A 434 10.08 36.70 -22.84
N ASN A 435 10.73 36.08 -21.86
CA ASN A 435 11.04 34.66 -21.85
C ASN A 435 10.37 33.94 -20.67
N CYS A 436 9.05 33.90 -20.70
CA CYS A 436 8.26 33.13 -19.74
C CYS A 436 8.50 31.61 -19.90
N PHE A 437 9.00 31.16 -21.05
CA PHE A 437 9.35 29.76 -21.26
C PHE A 437 10.46 29.31 -20.33
N THR A 438 11.58 30.02 -20.28
CA THR A 438 12.69 29.69 -19.38
C THR A 438 12.30 29.90 -17.91
N GLU A 439 11.63 31.00 -17.57
CA GLU A 439 11.17 31.25 -16.19
C GLU A 439 10.26 30.14 -15.66
N PHE A 440 9.35 29.65 -16.51
CA PHE A 440 8.42 28.60 -16.12
C PHE A 440 9.12 27.25 -15.93
N HIS A 441 10.27 26.96 -16.52
CA HIS A 441 10.94 25.66 -16.33
C HIS A 441 12.10 25.72 -15.32
N ASN A 442 12.41 26.91 -14.79
CA ASN A 442 13.50 27.13 -13.82
C ASN A 442 13.00 27.48 -12.39
N LYS A 443 11.69 27.68 -12.22
CA LYS A 443 11.01 27.91 -10.94
C LYS A 443 10.01 26.80 -10.70
#